data_AF-A0A0C4Y7A1-F1
#
_entry.id   AF-A0A0C4Y7A1-F1
#
_cell.length_a   1.000
_cell.length_b   1.000
_cell.length_c   1.000
_cell.angle_alpha   90.00
_cell.angle_beta   90.00
_cell.angle_gamma   90.00
#
_symmetry.space_group_name_H-M   'P 1'
#
loop_
_entity.id
_entity.type
_entity.pdbx_description
1 polymer ?
#
loop_
_entity_poly.entity_id
_entity_poly.type
_entity_poly.pdbx_seq_one_letter_code
_entity_poly.pdbx_strand_id
1 'polypeptide(L)'
;MAEQLNLDELERLAKVATEDFQARVQPWMMACFGAEISADAQERNHRFLEEALELVQACGATQSEAHQLVDYVYGRPVGEKVQEVGGVMVTLAALCLAQDLDMHAAGETELARIWTKVEQIRAKQAAKPKHSPLPQHVSGLDIYKSGRYWLKKPIQEIE
;
A
#
# COMPACT_ATOMS: atom_id res chain seq x y z
N MET A 1 -18.48 -16.76 29.55
CA MET A 1 -18.06 -18.11 29.14
C MET A 1 -17.25 -17.95 27.87
N ALA A 2 -15.98 -18.36 27.86
CA ALA A 2 -15.21 -18.39 26.61
C ALA A 2 -15.70 -19.57 25.79
N GLU A 3 -16.19 -19.31 24.58
CA GLU A 3 -16.51 -20.34 23.60
C GLU A 3 -15.20 -21.02 23.19
N GLN A 4 -15.07 -22.33 23.45
CA GLN A 4 -13.89 -23.09 23.04
C GLN A 4 -13.92 -23.23 21.52
N LEU A 5 -12.95 -22.60 20.86
CA LEU A 5 -12.71 -22.77 19.43
C LEU A 5 -12.44 -24.26 19.16
N ASN A 6 -13.10 -24.81 18.14
CA ASN A 6 -12.90 -26.22 17.79
C ASN A 6 -11.54 -26.42 17.07
N LEU A 7 -11.11 -27.67 16.95
CA LEU A 7 -9.83 -28.02 16.30
C LEU A 7 -9.74 -27.54 14.84
N ASP A 8 -10.83 -27.61 14.08
CA ASP A 8 -10.87 -27.15 12.69
C ASP A 8 -10.68 -25.63 12.58
N GLU A 9 -11.24 -24.87 13.54
CA GLU A 9 -11.13 -23.43 13.61
C GLU A 9 -9.72 -23.01 14.05
N LEU A 10 -9.13 -23.72 15.01
CA LEU A 10 -7.73 -23.56 15.38
C LEU A 10 -6.79 -23.88 14.22
N GLU A 11 -7.06 -24.95 13.47
CA GLU A 11 -6.25 -25.37 12.33
C GLU A 11 -6.38 -24.38 11.15
N ARG A 12 -7.58 -23.83 10.94
CA ARG A 12 -7.81 -22.73 9.99
C ARG A 12 -7.07 -21.46 10.39
N LEU A 13 -7.14 -21.05 11.66
CA LEU A 13 -6.46 -19.86 12.16
C LEU A 13 -4.94 -20.02 12.08
N ALA A 14 -4.41 -21.18 12.45
CA ALA A 14 -2.99 -21.52 12.32
C ALA A 14 -2.54 -21.49 10.85
N LYS A 15 -3.34 -22.06 9.94
CA LYS A 15 -3.04 -22.03 8.51
C LYS A 15 -2.95 -20.60 7.97
N VAL A 16 -3.92 -19.75 8.30
CA VAL A 16 -3.90 -18.32 7.92
C VAL A 16 -2.67 -17.62 8.52
N ALA A 17 -2.29 -17.94 9.76
CA ALA A 17 -1.09 -17.39 10.39
C ALA A 17 0.22 -17.86 9.73
N THR A 18 0.23 -18.99 9.03
CA THR A 18 1.40 -19.54 8.32
C THR A 18 1.49 -19.19 6.84
N GLU A 19 0.45 -18.58 6.26
CA GLU A 19 0.45 -18.15 4.86
C GLU A 19 1.33 -16.90 4.67
N ASP A 20 2.17 -16.92 3.63
CA ASP A 20 3.03 -15.80 3.24
C ASP A 20 2.21 -14.51 3.03
N PHE A 21 2.80 -13.36 3.39
CA PHE A 21 2.13 -12.07 3.30
C PHE A 21 1.62 -11.76 1.89
N GLN A 22 2.40 -12.07 0.85
CA GLN A 22 1.99 -11.85 -0.54
C GLN A 22 0.76 -12.69 -0.90
N ALA A 23 0.70 -13.95 -0.42
CA ALA A 23 -0.45 -14.82 -0.64
C ALA A 23 -1.72 -14.26 0.02
N ARG A 24 -1.60 -13.61 1.20
CA ARG A 24 -2.73 -13.01 1.91
C ARG A 24 -3.20 -11.65 1.34
N VAL A 25 -2.35 -10.96 0.59
CA VAL A 25 -2.74 -9.75 -0.16
C VAL A 25 -3.68 -10.08 -1.32
N GLN A 26 -3.52 -11.24 -1.97
CA GLN A 26 -4.30 -11.62 -3.14
C GLN A 26 -5.82 -11.70 -2.89
N PRO A 27 -6.33 -12.36 -1.83
CA PRO A 27 -7.76 -12.35 -1.51
C PRO A 27 -8.34 -10.94 -1.30
N TRP A 28 -7.58 -10.04 -0.65
CA TRP A 28 -8.00 -8.65 -0.46
C TRP A 28 -8.09 -7.90 -1.80
N MET A 29 -7.09 -8.07 -2.65
CA MET A 29 -7.08 -7.52 -4.01
C MET A 29 -8.32 -7.97 -4.78
N MET A 30 -8.61 -9.28 -4.77
CA MET A 30 -9.78 -9.85 -5.44
C MET A 30 -11.10 -9.32 -4.86
N ALA A 31 -11.19 -9.20 -3.53
CA ALA A 31 -12.37 -8.65 -2.88
C ALA A 31 -12.61 -7.19 -3.27
N CYS A 32 -11.57 -6.35 -3.31
CA CYS A 32 -11.73 -4.93 -3.60
C CYS A 32 -11.90 -4.63 -5.09
N PHE A 33 -11.18 -5.34 -5.96
CA PHE A 33 -10.95 -4.92 -7.34
C PHE A 33 -11.38 -5.95 -8.39
N GLY A 34 -11.63 -7.21 -8.00
CA GLY A 34 -11.89 -8.29 -8.96
C GLY A 34 -10.65 -8.64 -9.80
N ALA A 35 -10.79 -9.63 -10.70
CA ALA A 35 -9.66 -10.20 -11.44
C ALA A 35 -8.97 -9.19 -12.37
N GLU A 36 -9.76 -8.42 -13.13
CA GLU A 36 -9.25 -7.52 -14.17
C GLU A 36 -8.39 -6.40 -13.58
N ILE A 37 -8.91 -5.64 -12.62
CA ILE A 37 -8.18 -4.52 -12.00
C ILE A 37 -7.03 -5.03 -11.13
N SER A 38 -7.17 -6.21 -10.51
CA SER A 38 -6.06 -6.80 -9.75
C SER A 38 -4.88 -7.20 -10.65
N ALA A 39 -5.16 -7.59 -11.89
CA ALA A 39 -4.16 -7.97 -12.88
C ALA A 39 -3.63 -6.78 -13.71
N ASP A 40 -4.15 -5.57 -13.53
CA ASP A 40 -3.68 -4.37 -14.21
C ASP A 40 -2.28 -3.96 -13.72
N ALA A 41 -1.27 -4.36 -14.48
CA ALA A 41 0.13 -4.11 -14.15
C ALA A 41 0.47 -2.62 -14.07
N GLN A 42 -0.18 -1.75 -14.85
CA GLN A 42 0.09 -0.32 -14.85
C GLN A 42 -0.49 0.33 -13.60
N GLU A 43 -1.73 0.00 -13.24
CA GLU A 43 -2.34 0.45 -11.99
C GLU A 43 -1.52 -0.04 -10.78
N ARG A 44 -1.07 -1.30 -10.77
CA ARG A 44 -0.23 -1.82 -9.67
C ARG A 44 1.11 -1.10 -9.58
N ASN A 45 1.73 -0.78 -10.73
CA ASN A 45 2.96 0.00 -10.78
C ASN A 45 2.77 1.40 -10.17
N HIS A 46 1.74 2.13 -10.58
CA HIS A 46 1.46 3.46 -10.03
C HIS A 46 1.10 3.40 -8.54
N ARG A 47 0.37 2.36 -8.11
CA ARG A 47 0.04 2.16 -6.70
C ARG A 47 1.28 1.97 -5.84
N PHE A 48 2.20 1.12 -6.27
CA PHE A 48 3.44 0.90 -5.56
C PHE A 48 4.29 2.18 -5.49
N LEU A 49 4.41 2.91 -6.61
CA LEU A 49 5.16 4.16 -6.65
C LEU A 49 4.61 5.21 -5.68
N GLU A 50 3.29 5.37 -5.58
CA GLU A 50 2.69 6.32 -4.63
C GLU A 50 3.04 5.96 -3.18
N GLU A 51 2.86 4.70 -2.76
CA GLU A 51 3.18 4.28 -1.38
C GLU A 51 4.68 4.41 -1.06
N ALA A 52 5.56 4.14 -2.05
CA ALA A 52 6.99 4.33 -1.88
C ALA A 52 7.33 5.82 -1.67
N LEU A 53 6.70 6.72 -2.44
CA LEU A 53 6.85 8.16 -2.29
C LEU A 53 6.30 8.67 -0.95
N GLU A 54 5.13 8.17 -0.52
CA GLU A 54 4.55 8.50 0.78
C GLU A 54 5.46 8.05 1.94
N LEU A 55 6.07 6.86 1.85
CA LEU A 55 7.00 6.37 2.86
C LEU A 55 8.26 7.25 2.95
N VAL A 56 8.93 7.54 1.83
CA VAL A 56 10.14 8.37 1.88
C VAL A 56 9.84 9.81 2.30
N GLN A 57 8.67 10.35 1.92
CA GLN A 57 8.20 11.64 2.43
C GLN A 57 8.02 11.61 3.95
N ALA A 58 7.40 10.55 4.51
CA ALA A 58 7.25 10.39 5.94
C ALA A 58 8.60 10.26 6.67
N CYS A 59 9.62 9.71 6.01
CA CYS A 59 11.00 9.66 6.49
C CYS A 59 11.79 10.97 6.28
N GLY A 60 11.17 12.02 5.76
CA GLY A 60 11.76 13.36 5.62
C GLY A 60 12.40 13.66 4.27
N ALA A 61 12.27 12.80 3.26
CA ALA A 61 12.75 13.11 1.92
C ALA A 61 11.93 14.26 1.31
N THR A 62 12.64 15.21 0.70
CA THR A 62 12.03 16.32 -0.02
C THR A 62 11.57 15.89 -1.42
N GLN A 63 10.61 16.61 -1.98
CA GLN A 63 10.18 16.41 -3.37
C GLN A 63 11.36 16.56 -4.36
N SER A 64 12.28 17.50 -4.09
CA SER A 64 13.45 17.72 -4.94
C SER A 64 14.38 16.50 -4.96
N GLU A 65 14.64 15.89 -3.80
CA GLU A 65 15.44 14.67 -3.72
C GLU A 65 14.76 13.51 -4.44
N ALA A 66 13.44 13.36 -4.30
CA ALA A 66 12.68 12.35 -5.03
C ALA A 66 12.80 12.53 -6.56
N HIS A 67 12.67 13.76 -7.07
CA HIS A 67 12.83 14.03 -8.51
C HIS A 67 14.25 13.78 -9.02
N GLN A 68 15.28 14.10 -8.24
CA GLN A 68 16.67 13.77 -8.60
C GLN A 68 16.89 12.26 -8.75
N LEU A 69 16.27 11.45 -7.87
CA LEU A 69 16.32 10.00 -7.97
C LEU A 69 15.55 9.47 -9.19
N VAL A 70 14.42 10.10 -9.54
CA VAL A 70 13.70 9.79 -10.79
C VAL A 70 14.63 9.99 -11.98
N ASP A 71 15.24 11.17 -12.13
CA ASP A 71 16.14 11.46 -13.25
C ASP A 71 17.34 10.48 -13.30
N TYR A 72 17.91 10.15 -12.14
CA TYR A 72 19.02 9.22 -12.03
C TYR A 72 18.67 7.78 -12.43
N VAL A 73 17.49 7.27 -12.03
CA VAL A 73 17.05 5.91 -12.35
C VAL A 73 16.62 5.81 -13.82
N TYR A 74 15.80 6.76 -14.29
CA TYR A 74 15.31 6.77 -15.67
C TYR A 74 16.38 7.15 -16.70
N GLY A 75 17.52 7.69 -16.26
CA GLY A 75 18.71 7.93 -17.09
C GLY A 75 19.56 6.68 -17.38
N ARG A 76 19.15 5.49 -16.91
CA ARG A 76 19.89 4.22 -17.05
C ARG A 76 19.15 3.22 -17.94
N PRO A 77 19.83 2.16 -18.45
CA PRO A 77 19.16 1.02 -19.04
C PRO A 77 18.15 0.40 -18.07
N VAL A 78 17.03 -0.07 -18.60
CA VAL A 78 15.98 -0.76 -17.83
C VAL A 78 16.55 -2.03 -17.20
N GLY A 79 16.29 -2.21 -15.90
CA GLY A 79 16.72 -3.39 -15.13
C GLY A 79 15.80 -4.60 -15.25
N GLU A 80 16.30 -5.76 -14.78
CA GLU A 80 15.54 -7.02 -14.76
C GLU A 80 14.58 -7.06 -13.57
N LYS A 81 13.29 -7.37 -13.83
CA LYS A 81 12.22 -7.27 -12.83
C LYS A 81 12.51 -8.01 -11.52
N VAL A 82 13.06 -9.23 -11.59
CA VAL A 82 13.36 -10.04 -10.40
C VAL A 82 14.44 -9.37 -9.54
N GLN A 83 15.45 -8.77 -10.18
CA GLN A 83 16.51 -8.04 -9.50
C GLN A 83 15.96 -6.78 -8.82
N GLU A 84 15.11 -6.01 -9.52
CA GLU A 84 14.53 -4.79 -8.97
C GLU A 84 13.58 -5.07 -7.80
N VAL A 85 12.79 -6.16 -7.86
CA VAL A 85 11.98 -6.61 -6.71
C VAL A 85 12.86 -6.93 -5.51
N GLY A 86 13.97 -7.67 -5.71
CA GLY A 86 14.93 -7.95 -4.64
C GLY A 86 15.57 -6.68 -4.06
N GLY A 87 15.94 -5.74 -4.92
CA GLY A 87 16.49 -4.44 -4.53
C GLY A 87 15.52 -3.62 -3.67
N VAL A 88 14.24 -3.58 -4.05
CA VAL A 88 13.18 -2.93 -3.27
C VAL A 88 13.01 -3.60 -1.91
N MET A 89 12.98 -4.93 -1.84
CA MET A 89 12.81 -5.63 -0.56
C MET A 89 13.97 -5.35 0.41
N VAL A 90 15.21 -5.39 -0.09
CA VAL A 90 16.41 -5.12 0.73
C VAL A 90 16.42 -3.67 1.20
N THR A 91 16.11 -2.71 0.33
CA THR A 91 16.15 -1.29 0.69
C THR A 91 14.99 -0.88 1.60
N LEU A 92 13.80 -1.47 1.45
CA LEU A 92 12.69 -1.30 2.39
C LEU A 92 13.07 -1.82 3.79
N ALA A 93 13.66 -3.01 3.88
CA ALA A 93 14.11 -3.56 5.16
C ALA A 93 15.18 -2.66 5.81
N ALA A 94 16.17 -2.19 5.02
CA ALA A 94 17.20 -1.29 5.51
C ALA A 94 16.64 0.06 5.99
N LEU A 95 15.68 0.64 5.27
CA LEU A 95 14.99 1.87 5.67
C LEU A 95 14.23 1.65 6.99
N CYS A 96 13.46 0.56 7.10
CA CYS A 96 12.75 0.22 8.34
C CYS A 96 13.71 0.06 9.53
N LEU A 97 14.84 -0.63 9.36
CA LEU A 97 15.87 -0.73 10.40
C LEU A 97 16.42 0.63 10.81
N ALA A 98 16.68 1.53 9.85
CA ALA A 98 17.18 2.88 10.13
C ALA A 98 16.15 3.78 10.84
N GLN A 99 14.86 3.44 10.73
CA GLN A 99 13.74 4.16 11.34
C GLN A 99 13.17 3.45 12.59
N ASP A 100 13.81 2.36 13.04
CA ASP A 100 13.33 1.51 14.15
C ASP A 100 11.90 0.98 13.95
N LEU A 101 11.59 0.56 12.73
CA LEU A 101 10.29 0.01 12.33
C LEU A 101 10.38 -1.49 12.06
N ASP A 102 9.39 -2.25 12.54
CA ASP A 102 9.16 -3.63 12.11
C ASP A 102 8.33 -3.63 10.81
N MET A 103 9.00 -3.96 9.69
CA MET A 103 8.38 -3.97 8.37
C MET A 103 7.22 -4.97 8.25
N HIS A 104 7.30 -6.12 8.94
CA HIS A 104 6.28 -7.16 8.87
C HIS A 104 5.07 -6.75 9.71
N ALA A 105 5.29 -6.29 10.95
CA ALA A 105 4.20 -5.82 11.81
C ALA A 105 3.44 -4.63 11.18
N ALA A 106 4.16 -3.71 10.51
CA ALA A 106 3.55 -2.62 9.76
C ALA A 106 2.68 -3.12 8.60
N GLY A 107 3.18 -4.09 7.83
CA GLY A 107 2.43 -4.75 6.75
C GLY A 107 1.17 -5.44 7.24
N GLU A 108 1.25 -6.22 8.33
CA GLU A 108 0.10 -6.90 8.94
C GLU A 108 -0.96 -5.92 9.43
N THR A 109 -0.52 -4.87 10.12
CA THR A 109 -1.42 -3.83 10.65
C THR A 109 -2.17 -3.14 9.51
N GLU A 110 -1.47 -2.81 8.42
CA GLU A 110 -2.07 -2.16 7.27
C GLU A 110 -3.02 -3.11 6.53
N LEU A 111 -2.65 -4.39 6.32
CA LEU A 111 -3.50 -5.39 5.68
C LEU A 111 -4.80 -5.61 6.48
N ALA A 112 -4.70 -5.73 7.80
CA ALA A 112 -5.87 -5.82 8.68
C ALA A 112 -6.74 -4.56 8.57
N ARG A 113 -6.12 -3.37 8.54
CA ARG A 113 -6.83 -2.10 8.41
C ARG A 113 -7.57 -1.98 7.08
N ILE A 114 -6.97 -2.29 5.94
CA ILE A 114 -7.59 -2.12 4.62
C ILE A 114 -8.74 -3.11 4.39
N TRP A 115 -8.73 -4.27 5.04
CA TRP A 115 -9.88 -5.17 5.07
C TRP A 115 -11.14 -4.52 5.67
N THR A 116 -11.00 -3.63 6.65
CA THR A 116 -12.16 -2.87 7.20
C THR A 116 -12.71 -1.82 6.24
N LYS A 117 -12.07 -1.59 5.09
CA LYS A 117 -12.37 -0.48 4.17
C LYS A 117 -12.79 -0.94 2.77
N VAL A 118 -13.09 -2.22 2.57
CA VAL A 118 -13.43 -2.82 1.26
C VAL A 118 -14.49 -2.01 0.51
N GLU A 119 -15.62 -1.70 1.13
CA GLU A 119 -16.72 -0.97 0.47
C GLU A 119 -16.33 0.47 0.08
N GLN A 120 -15.54 1.14 0.92
CA GLN A 120 -15.04 2.49 0.61
C GLN A 120 -14.06 2.44 -0.57
N ILE A 121 -13.21 1.42 -0.63
CA ILE A 121 -12.24 1.21 -1.70
C ILE A 121 -12.97 0.93 -3.03
N ARG A 122 -13.99 0.06 -3.01
CA ARG A 122 -14.84 -0.23 -4.18
C ARG A 122 -15.53 1.03 -4.71
N ALA A 123 -16.16 1.81 -3.83
CA ALA A 123 -16.84 3.04 -4.21
C ALA A 123 -15.87 4.04 -4.86
N LYS A 124 -14.66 4.19 -4.30
CA LYS A 124 -13.62 5.06 -4.87
C LYS A 124 -13.13 4.55 -6.22
N GLN A 125 -12.90 3.25 -6.35
CA GLN A 125 -12.47 2.65 -7.61
C GLN A 125 -13.50 2.86 -8.71
N ALA A 126 -14.79 2.70 -8.39
CA ALA A 126 -15.89 2.94 -9.34
C ALA A 126 -15.97 4.41 -9.80
N ALA A 127 -15.49 5.35 -8.98
CA ALA A 127 -15.49 6.78 -9.29
C ALA A 127 -14.23 7.24 -10.06
N LYS A 128 -13.27 6.35 -10.37
CA LYS A 128 -12.03 6.75 -11.07
C LYS A 128 -12.30 7.11 -12.55
N PRO A 129 -11.75 8.24 -13.03
CA PRO A 129 -11.72 8.54 -14.46
C PRO A 129 -10.86 7.52 -15.22
N LYS A 130 -11.29 7.09 -16.41
CA LYS A 130 -10.65 5.98 -17.16
C LYS A 130 -9.26 6.29 -17.76
N HIS A 131 -8.72 7.50 -17.64
CA HIS A 131 -7.58 7.94 -18.48
C HIS A 131 -6.49 8.77 -17.77
N SER A 132 -6.37 8.74 -16.44
CA SER A 132 -5.30 9.47 -15.76
C SER A 132 -4.73 8.66 -14.58
N PRO A 133 -3.39 8.59 -14.44
CA PRO A 133 -2.76 8.02 -13.24
C PRO A 133 -2.95 8.93 -12.01
N LEU A 134 -3.27 10.21 -12.23
CA LEU A 134 -3.51 11.20 -11.20
C LEU A 134 -5.02 11.40 -10.98
N PRO A 135 -5.47 11.60 -9.73
CA PRO A 135 -6.84 12.05 -9.46
C PRO A 135 -7.11 13.36 -10.21
N GLN A 136 -8.25 13.45 -10.90
CA GLN A 136 -8.69 14.74 -11.46
C GLN A 136 -8.93 15.73 -10.31
N HIS A 137 -8.21 16.85 -10.34
CA HIS A 137 -8.47 17.97 -9.45
C HIS A 137 -9.82 18.61 -9.83
N VAL A 138 -10.82 18.47 -8.98
CA VAL A 138 -12.00 19.36 -9.04
C VAL A 138 -11.58 20.68 -8.42
N SER A 139 -11.65 21.75 -9.21
CA SER A 139 -11.18 23.08 -8.83
C SER A 139 -11.94 23.63 -7.62
N GLY A 140 -11.17 24.05 -6.60
CA GLY A 140 -11.41 25.23 -5.76
C GLY A 140 -12.63 25.25 -4.82
N LEU A 141 -12.33 25.28 -3.51
CA LEU A 141 -13.17 25.56 -2.33
C LEU A 141 -13.66 24.39 -1.46
N ASP A 142 -13.53 23.13 -1.89
CA ASP A 142 -13.91 21.96 -1.07
C ASP A 142 -12.74 21.12 -0.54
N ILE A 143 -11.53 21.69 -0.48
CA ILE A 143 -10.28 20.96 -0.14
C ILE A 143 -10.27 20.31 1.26
N TYR A 144 -11.27 20.58 2.11
CA TYR A 144 -11.44 19.88 3.40
C TYR A 144 -12.49 18.76 3.38
N LYS A 145 -13.15 18.48 2.26
CA LYS A 145 -14.26 17.50 2.19
C LYS A 145 -14.13 16.41 1.13
N SER A 146 -13.11 16.43 0.28
CA SER A 146 -12.85 15.28 -0.59
C SER A 146 -11.83 14.35 0.07
N GLY A 147 -12.30 13.36 0.84
CA GLY A 147 -11.51 12.30 1.47
C GLY A 147 -10.75 11.41 0.47
N ARG A 148 -9.85 12.01 -0.30
CA ARG A 148 -9.13 11.45 -1.45
C ARG A 148 -7.63 11.30 -1.23
N TYR A 149 -7.18 11.49 0.00
CA TYR A 149 -5.86 11.07 0.45
C TYR A 149 -6.07 10.12 1.62
N TRP A 150 -5.35 9.01 1.64
CA TRP A 150 -5.22 8.20 2.84
C TRP A 150 -4.40 8.99 3.86
N LEU A 151 -5.00 10.04 4.45
CA LEU A 151 -4.50 10.59 5.70
C LEU A 151 -4.68 9.48 6.74
N LYS A 152 -3.66 8.63 6.89
CA LYS A 152 -3.24 8.19 8.22
C LYS A 152 -3.19 9.50 9.01
N LYS A 153 -4.13 9.68 9.96
CA LYS A 153 -4.21 10.93 10.72
C LYS A 153 -2.81 11.31 11.22
N PRO A 154 -2.41 12.59 11.21
CA PRO A 154 -1.19 13.00 11.90
C PRO A 154 -1.20 12.46 13.33
N ILE A 155 -0.06 11.95 13.83
CA ILE A 155 0.11 11.55 15.25
C ILE A 155 0.22 12.80 16.13
N GLN A 156 -0.77 13.69 16.05
CA GLN A 156 -0.90 14.83 16.94
C GLN A 156 -2.37 15.03 17.26
N GLU A 157 -2.82 14.33 18.30
CA GLU A 157 -3.90 14.71 19.22
C GLU A 157 -4.08 13.55 20.23
N ILE A 158 -3.11 13.43 21.14
CA ILE A 158 -3.34 12.89 22.48
C ILE A 158 -2.74 13.94 23.41
N GLU A 159 -3.60 14.81 23.95
CA GLU A 159 -3.37 15.42 25.26
C GLU A 159 -3.59 14.37 26.35
#